data_AF-A0A8B8FBA3-F1
#
_entry.id   AF-A0A8B8FBA3-F1
#
_cell.length_a   1.000
_cell.length_b   1.000
_cell.length_c   1.000
_cell.angle_alpha   90.00
_cell.angle_beta   90.00
_cell.angle_gamma   90.00
#
_symmetry.space_group_name_H-M   'P 1'
#
loop_
_entity.id
_entity.type
_entity.pdbx_description
1 polymer ?
#
loop_
_entity_poly.entity_id
_entity_poly.type
_entity_poly.pdbx_seq_one_letter_code
_entity_poly.pdbx_strand_id
1 'polypeptide(L)'
;MFAQNLIKKIISAAKLGDDDLATIQILPYLFKPVNIKIPKKTANEDNQKTVKYCMRKPSKLEQASAVIVNITNSNDIKTTHEQKVNRAFINNLTVQLYIAIVGNIEDASSVLNYYTVIDNIYYKLETPIKALNICFKSFHALNLNYPPEAEQV
;
A
#
# COMPACT_ATOMS: atom_id res chain seq x y z
N MET A 1 9.08 17.88 -2.17
CA MET A 1 10.42 17.35 -1.82
C MET A 1 10.54 15.86 -2.11
N PHE A 2 9.73 14.96 -1.52
CA PHE A 2 9.82 13.50 -1.74
C PHE A 2 9.72 13.07 -3.23
N ALA A 3 8.64 13.46 -3.92
CA ALA A 3 8.46 13.10 -5.33
C ALA A 3 9.55 13.68 -6.26
N GLN A 4 10.09 14.87 -5.96
CA GLN A 4 11.20 15.47 -6.72
C GLN A 4 12.50 14.67 -6.58
N ASN A 5 12.75 14.11 -5.39
CA ASN A 5 13.90 13.24 -5.15
C ASN A 5 13.76 11.91 -5.90
N LEU A 6 12.56 11.33 -5.97
CA LEU A 6 12.29 10.13 -6.78
C LEU A 6 12.51 10.39 -8.27
N ILE A 7 12.02 11.52 -8.81
CA ILE A 7 12.24 11.89 -10.21
C ILE A 7 13.74 12.01 -10.53
N LYS A 8 14.53 12.60 -9.63
CA LYS A 8 15.98 12.65 -9.79
C LYS A 8 16.62 11.26 -9.86
N LYS A 9 16.18 10.33 -9.00
CA LYS A 9 16.66 8.93 -9.01
C LYS A 9 16.29 8.19 -10.29
N ILE A 10 15.13 8.49 -10.90
CA ILE A 10 14.72 7.92 -12.19
C ILE A 10 15.61 8.42 -13.33
N ILE A 11 15.94 9.73 -13.33
CA ILE A 11 16.74 10.34 -14.41
C ILE A 11 18.22 9.98 -14.28
N SER A 12 18.73 9.87 -13.04
CA SER A 12 20.13 9.57 -12.74
C SER A 12 20.19 8.50 -11.65
N ALA A 13 20.09 7.25 -12.08
CA ALA A 13 20.21 6.10 -11.19
C ALA A 13 21.69 5.84 -10.89
N ALA A 14 22.03 5.76 -9.60
CA ALA A 14 23.40 5.46 -9.16
C ALA A 14 23.70 3.95 -9.22
N LYS A 15 22.67 3.11 -9.10
CA LYS A 15 22.75 1.65 -9.15
C LYS A 15 21.66 1.08 -10.05
N LEU A 16 21.95 -0.09 -10.62
CA LEU A 16 20.99 -0.82 -11.44
C LEU A 16 19.77 -1.23 -10.58
N GLY A 17 18.56 -0.86 -11.01
CA GLY A 17 17.30 -1.17 -10.31
C GLY A 17 16.80 -0.09 -9.34
N ASP A 18 17.59 0.95 -9.07
CA ASP A 18 17.13 2.11 -8.28
C ASP A 18 16.07 2.93 -9.04
N ASP A 19 16.18 2.97 -10.36
CA ASP A 19 15.21 3.55 -11.29
C ASP A 19 13.86 2.81 -11.25
N ASP A 20 13.89 1.48 -11.27
CA ASP A 20 12.69 0.64 -11.16
C ASP A 20 11.99 0.86 -9.81
N LEU A 21 12.76 0.87 -8.73
CA LEU A 21 12.25 1.14 -7.38
C LEU A 21 11.62 2.53 -7.29
N ALA A 22 12.31 3.56 -7.80
CA ALA A 22 11.81 4.93 -7.79
C ALA A 22 10.55 5.10 -8.66
N THR A 23 10.50 4.42 -9.81
CA THR A 23 9.32 4.36 -10.68
C THR A 23 8.12 3.73 -9.98
N ILE A 24 8.33 2.63 -9.24
CA ILE A 24 7.24 1.99 -8.51
C ILE A 24 6.78 2.87 -7.36
N GLN A 25 7.70 3.49 -6.62
CA GLN A 25 7.35 4.37 -5.50
C GLN A 25 6.63 5.65 -5.94
N ILE A 26 6.89 6.15 -7.16
CA ILE A 26 6.20 7.35 -7.66
C ILE A 26 4.80 7.05 -8.20
N LEU A 27 4.54 5.81 -8.64
CA LEU A 27 3.30 5.41 -9.29
C LEU A 27 2.03 5.86 -8.54
N PRO A 28 1.87 5.62 -7.21
CA PRO A 28 0.66 6.03 -6.52
C PRO A 28 0.48 7.56 -6.45
N TYR A 29 1.55 8.34 -6.57
CA TYR A 29 1.50 9.80 -6.50
C TYR A 29 1.05 10.47 -7.81
N LEU A 30 1.04 9.71 -8.92
CA LEU A 30 0.53 10.16 -10.23
C LEU A 30 -0.99 10.32 -10.21
N PHE A 31 -1.68 9.56 -9.35
CA PHE A 31 -3.13 9.62 -9.21
C PHE A 31 -3.54 10.74 -8.23
N LYS A 32 -4.76 11.24 -8.40
CA LYS A 32 -5.35 12.23 -7.47
C LYS A 32 -6.21 11.47 -6.46
N PRO A 33 -6.10 11.73 -5.16
CA PRO A 33 -6.98 11.10 -4.18
C PRO A 33 -8.45 11.44 -4.43
N VAL A 34 -9.32 10.44 -4.37
CA VAL A 34 -10.78 10.59 -4.50
C VAL A 34 -11.51 10.40 -3.19
N ASN A 35 -12.75 10.88 -3.14
CA ASN A 35 -13.61 10.68 -2.00
C ASN A 35 -14.03 9.21 -1.91
N ILE A 36 -13.72 8.58 -0.78
CA ILE A 36 -14.04 7.18 -0.48
C ILE A 36 -15.23 7.11 0.48
N LYS A 37 -16.06 6.08 0.31
CA LYS A 37 -17.19 5.76 1.20
C LYS A 37 -16.71 4.80 2.29
N ILE A 38 -16.64 5.27 3.53
CA ILE A 38 -16.30 4.40 4.66
C ILE A 38 -17.58 4.01 5.39
N PRO A 39 -17.87 2.70 5.55
CA PRO A 39 -19.04 2.24 6.28
C PRO A 39 -18.89 2.51 7.78
N LYS A 40 -19.91 3.12 8.37
CA LYS A 40 -20.09 3.31 9.80
C LYS A 40 -21.31 2.53 10.26
N LYS A 41 -21.08 1.56 11.14
CA LYS A 41 -22.17 0.91 11.87
C LYS A 41 -22.69 1.90 12.91
N THR A 42 -23.95 2.25 12.82
CA THR A 42 -24.65 3.00 13.86
C THR A 42 -25.82 2.15 14.34
N ALA A 43 -25.92 1.97 15.66
CA ALA A 43 -27.12 1.40 16.25
C ALA A 43 -28.14 2.53 16.41
N ASN A 44 -29.33 2.37 15.83
CA ASN A 44 -30.47 3.20 16.20
C ASN A 44 -31.06 2.68 17.53
N GLU A 45 -31.88 3.51 18.19
CA GLU A 45 -32.54 3.18 19.48
C GLU A 45 -33.33 1.86 19.43
N ASP A 46 -33.79 1.44 18.25
CA ASP A 46 -34.53 0.18 18.02
C ASP A 46 -33.63 -1.05 17.73
N ASN A 47 -32.32 -1.00 17.99
CA ASN A 47 -31.35 -2.07 17.70
C ASN A 47 -31.27 -2.52 16.22
N GLN A 48 -31.94 -1.81 15.30
CA GLN A 48 -31.78 -2.03 13.87
C GLN A 48 -30.42 -1.49 13.41
N LYS A 49 -29.55 -2.38 12.95
CA LYS A 49 -28.23 -2.04 12.40
C LYS A 49 -28.41 -1.37 11.04
N THR A 50 -28.28 -0.05 10.99
CA THR A 50 -28.21 0.68 9.71
C THR A 50 -26.74 0.95 9.36
N VAL A 51 -26.37 0.72 8.08
CA VAL A 51 -25.06 1.07 7.57
C VAL A 51 -25.15 2.50 7.05
N LYS A 52 -24.54 3.45 7.78
CA LYS A 52 -24.33 4.81 7.28
C LYS A 52 -22.95 4.88 6.62
N TYR A 53 -22.77 5.77 5.65
CA TYR A 53 -21.46 5.98 5.03
C TYR A 53 -20.95 7.37 5.39
N CYS A 54 -19.67 7.49 5.72
CA CYS A 54 -19.00 8.80 5.73
C CYS A 54 -18.12 8.94 4.50
N MET A 55 -18.23 10.08 3.83
CA MET A 55 -17.31 10.43 2.75
C MET A 55 -16.02 10.95 3.37
N ARG A 56 -14.89 10.37 3.00
CA ARG A 56 -13.56 10.86 3.39
C ARG A 56 -12.69 10.97 2.16
N LYS A 57 -11.87 12.01 2.08
CA LYS A 57 -10.81 12.10 1.08
C LYS A 57 -9.49 11.66 1.72
N PRO A 58 -8.82 10.61 1.24
CA PRO A 58 -7.51 10.23 1.73
C PRO A 58 -6.46 11.24 1.29
N SER A 59 -5.39 11.37 2.06
CA SER A 59 -4.22 12.12 1.61
C SER A 59 -3.46 11.34 0.51
N LYS A 60 -2.60 12.02 -0.25
CA LYS A 60 -1.69 11.34 -1.21
C LYS A 60 -0.79 10.32 -0.53
N LEU A 61 -0.36 10.60 0.69
CA LEU A 61 0.48 9.69 1.46
C LEU A 61 -0.30 8.44 1.89
N GLU A 62 -1.57 8.61 2.29
CA GLU A 62 -2.44 7.48 2.62
C GLU A 62 -2.73 6.59 1.41
N GLN A 63 -3.02 7.19 0.25
CA GLN A 63 -3.20 6.46 -1.02
C GLN A 63 -1.93 5.68 -1.39
N ALA A 64 -0.74 6.32 -1.32
CA ALA A 64 0.52 5.63 -1.59
C ALA A 64 0.77 4.48 -0.61
N SER A 65 0.55 4.72 0.68
CA SER A 65 0.73 3.73 1.75
C SER A 65 -0.29 2.58 1.72
N ALA A 66 -1.39 2.73 0.97
CA ALA A 66 -2.36 1.67 0.77
C ALA A 66 -1.86 0.61 -0.22
N VAL A 67 -1.04 1.01 -1.20
CA VAL A 67 -0.50 0.13 -2.24
C VAL A 67 0.93 -0.32 -1.91
N ILE A 68 1.78 0.60 -1.45
CA ILE A 68 3.20 0.39 -1.21
C ILE A 68 3.56 0.82 0.20
N VAL A 69 4.14 -0.08 0.98
CA VAL A 69 4.55 0.16 2.36
C VAL A 69 6.06 0.02 2.46
N ASN A 70 6.73 1.10 2.85
CA ASN A 70 8.17 1.09 3.14
C ASN A 70 8.36 0.77 4.62
N ILE A 71 9.21 -0.22 4.93
CA ILE A 71 9.48 -0.72 6.28
C ILE A 71 10.99 -0.76 6.46
N THR A 72 11.54 -0.10 7.48
CA THR A 72 12.99 -0.04 7.65
C THR A 72 13.58 -1.36 8.16
N ASN A 73 12.90 -2.02 9.11
CA ASN A 73 13.37 -3.26 9.75
C ASN A 73 12.49 -4.45 9.38
N SER A 74 13.10 -5.60 9.09
CA SER A 74 12.37 -6.85 8.80
C SER A 74 11.48 -7.32 9.95
N ASN A 75 11.85 -7.02 11.19
CA ASN A 75 11.07 -7.39 12.36
C ASN A 75 9.71 -6.68 12.41
N ASP A 76 9.60 -5.50 11.77
CA ASP A 76 8.42 -4.66 11.81
C ASP A 76 7.36 -5.08 10.78
N ILE A 77 7.65 -6.04 9.89
CA ILE A 77 6.70 -6.46 8.85
C ILE A 77 5.39 -7.00 9.44
N LYS A 78 5.49 -7.80 10.51
CA LYS A 78 4.34 -8.39 11.21
C LYS A 78 3.56 -7.31 11.95
N THR A 79 4.27 -6.49 12.73
CA THR A 79 3.68 -5.36 13.47
C THR A 79 2.94 -4.40 12.53
N THR A 80 3.55 -4.05 11.40
CA THR A 80 2.94 -3.17 10.40
C THR A 80 1.71 -3.81 9.77
N HIS A 81 1.76 -5.11 9.50
CA HIS A 81 0.61 -5.85 8.98
C HIS A 81 -0.55 -5.87 9.99
N GLU A 82 -0.28 -6.19 11.26
CA GLU A 82 -1.27 -6.19 12.33
C GLU A 82 -1.91 -4.81 12.52
N GLN A 83 -1.12 -3.74 12.45
CA GLN A 83 -1.64 -2.37 12.49
C GLN A 83 -2.59 -2.07 11.31
N LYS A 84 -2.28 -2.54 10.10
CA LYS A 84 -3.18 -2.42 8.94
C LYS A 84 -4.46 -3.22 9.14
N VAL A 85 -4.36 -4.45 9.66
CA VAL A 85 -5.51 -5.30 9.98
C VAL A 85 -6.42 -4.63 11.00
N ASN A 86 -5.86 -4.14 12.10
CA ASN A 86 -6.60 -3.43 13.13
C ASN A 86 -7.28 -2.16 12.58
N ARG A 87 -6.56 -1.36 11.77
CA ARG A 87 -7.14 -0.17 11.14
C ARG A 87 -8.29 -0.54 10.20
N ALA A 88 -8.14 -1.56 9.37
CA ALA A 88 -9.20 -2.01 8.46
C ALA A 88 -10.41 -2.50 9.26
N PHE A 89 -10.19 -3.32 10.29
CA PHE A 89 -11.24 -3.85 11.16
C PHE A 89 -12.06 -2.74 11.84
N ILE A 90 -11.41 -1.72 12.41
CA ILE A 90 -12.07 -0.55 13.01
C ILE A 90 -12.99 0.17 12.01
N ASN A 91 -12.59 0.19 10.74
CA ASN A 91 -13.36 0.82 9.66
C ASN A 91 -14.36 -0.13 8.98
N ASN A 92 -14.56 -1.35 9.50
CA ASN A 92 -15.35 -2.41 8.86
C ASN A 92 -14.91 -2.71 7.41
N LEU A 93 -13.61 -2.63 7.16
CA LEU A 93 -12.96 -2.96 5.91
C LEU A 93 -12.08 -4.20 6.11
N THR A 94 -11.73 -4.85 5.01
CA THR A 94 -10.71 -5.89 4.97
C THR A 94 -9.40 -5.31 4.43
N VAL A 95 -8.27 -5.83 4.91
CA VAL A 95 -6.97 -5.45 4.36
C VAL A 95 -6.88 -6.00 2.94
N GLN A 96 -6.63 -5.10 1.99
CA GLN A 96 -6.35 -5.48 0.61
C GLN A 96 -4.86 -5.76 0.43
N LEU A 97 -4.52 -6.43 -0.67
CA LEU A 97 -3.15 -6.79 -1.01
C LEU A 97 -2.30 -5.53 -1.16
N TYR A 98 -1.03 -5.62 -0.75
CA TYR A 98 -0.08 -4.53 -0.87
C TYR A 98 1.35 -5.04 -1.03
N ILE A 99 2.22 -4.14 -1.48
CA ILE A 99 3.65 -4.38 -1.62
C ILE A 99 4.34 -3.87 -0.37
N ALA A 100 5.18 -4.69 0.26
CA ALA A 100 6.06 -4.25 1.33
C ALA A 100 7.51 -4.22 0.84
N ILE A 101 8.16 -3.07 0.97
CA ILE A 101 9.58 -2.87 0.68
C ILE A 101 10.28 -2.77 2.03
N VAL A 102 11.14 -3.74 2.32
CA VAL A 102 11.81 -3.87 3.62
C VAL A 102 13.30 -3.55 3.47
N GLY A 103 13.80 -2.61 4.25
CA GLY A 103 15.19 -2.16 4.26
C GLY A 103 15.30 -0.64 4.24
N ASN A 104 16.50 -0.12 4.45
CA ASN A 104 16.72 1.32 4.45
C ASN A 104 16.90 1.84 3.02
N ILE A 105 15.86 2.48 2.47
CA ILE A 105 15.86 3.02 1.10
C ILE A 105 16.78 4.25 0.94
N GLU A 106 17.17 4.88 2.05
CA GLU A 106 18.10 6.02 2.06
C GLU A 106 19.56 5.56 2.09
N ASP A 107 19.83 4.36 2.59
CA ASP A 107 21.15 3.77 2.61
C ASP A 107 21.37 2.88 1.38
N ALA A 108 22.19 3.34 0.46
CA ALA A 108 22.53 2.61 -0.75
C ALA A 108 23.19 1.24 -0.45
N SER A 109 23.77 1.04 0.73
CA SER A 109 24.41 -0.23 1.12
C SER A 109 23.41 -1.23 1.71
N SER A 110 22.18 -0.80 1.99
CA SER A 110 21.15 -1.64 2.59
C SER A 110 20.59 -2.64 1.59
N VAL A 111 20.42 -3.89 2.02
CA VAL A 111 19.75 -4.92 1.22
C VAL A 111 18.25 -4.70 1.32
N LEU A 112 17.64 -4.31 0.20
CA LEU A 112 16.20 -4.19 0.08
C LEU A 112 15.58 -5.57 -0.20
N ASN A 113 14.49 -5.86 0.48
CA ASN A 113 13.69 -7.06 0.28
C ASN A 113 12.28 -6.67 -0.14
N TYR A 114 11.76 -7.32 -1.16
CA TYR A 114 10.45 -7.00 -1.72
C TYR A 114 9.46 -8.12 -1.39
N TYR A 115 8.27 -7.74 -0.93
CA TYR A 115 7.23 -8.69 -0.62
C TYR A 115 5.91 -8.26 -1.25
N THR A 116 5.16 -9.23 -1.76
CA THR A 116 3.72 -9.09 -1.97
C THR A 116 3.02 -9.71 -0.77
N VAL A 117 2.23 -8.92 -0.05
CA VAL A 117 1.47 -9.40 1.12
C VAL A 117 0.06 -9.73 0.67
N ILE A 118 -0.33 -10.99 0.84
CA ILE A 118 -1.66 -11.49 0.51
C ILE A 118 -2.21 -12.16 1.76
N ASP A 119 -3.26 -11.56 2.34
CA ASP A 119 -3.78 -11.94 3.65
C ASP A 119 -2.62 -12.01 4.68
N ASN A 120 -2.39 -13.15 5.33
CA ASN A 120 -1.33 -13.34 6.32
C ASN A 120 -0.02 -13.90 5.75
N ILE A 121 0.12 -13.98 4.43
CA ILE A 121 1.28 -14.59 3.75
C ILE A 121 2.15 -13.51 3.11
N TYR A 122 3.46 -13.58 3.36
CA TYR A 122 4.47 -12.65 2.85
C TYR A 122 5.30 -13.30 1.74
N TYR A 123 4.95 -13.06 0.48
CA TYR A 123 5.67 -13.63 -0.66
C TYR A 123 6.91 -12.81 -0.97
N LYS A 124 8.10 -13.31 -0.60
CA LYS A 124 9.38 -12.68 -0.91
C LYS A 124 9.70 -12.80 -2.40
N LEU A 125 10.12 -11.69 -3.00
CA LEU A 125 10.40 -11.60 -4.44
C LEU A 125 11.74 -10.91 -4.69
N GLU A 126 12.33 -11.21 -5.84
CA GLU A 126 13.69 -10.78 -6.19
C GLU A 126 13.78 -9.29 -6.55
N THR A 127 12.74 -8.73 -7.17
CA THR A 127 12.75 -7.35 -7.68
C THR A 127 11.45 -6.63 -7.34
N PRO A 128 11.46 -5.29 -7.24
CA PRO A 128 10.25 -4.53 -6.93
C PRO A 128 9.21 -4.66 -8.06
N ILE A 129 9.66 -4.76 -9.32
CA ILE A 129 8.78 -5.02 -10.48
C ILE A 129 8.06 -6.35 -10.34
N LYS A 130 8.77 -7.42 -9.94
CA LYS A 130 8.12 -8.72 -9.70
C LYS A 130 7.08 -8.61 -8.59
N ALA A 131 7.35 -7.88 -7.51
CA ALA A 131 6.37 -7.65 -6.45
C ALA A 131 5.12 -6.90 -6.90
N LEU A 132 5.29 -5.87 -7.73
CA LEU A 132 4.16 -5.18 -8.35
C LEU A 132 3.35 -6.11 -9.26
N ASN A 133 4.02 -6.86 -10.14
CA ASN A 133 3.38 -7.75 -11.10
C ASN A 133 2.56 -8.85 -10.40
N ILE A 134 3.14 -9.50 -9.37
CA ILE A 134 2.43 -10.51 -8.58
C ILE A 134 1.25 -9.89 -7.81
N CYS A 135 1.44 -8.72 -7.20
CA CYS A 135 0.36 -8.00 -6.52
C CYS A 135 -0.82 -7.72 -7.47
N PHE A 136 -0.53 -7.10 -8.61
CA PHE A 136 -1.52 -6.77 -9.64
C PHE A 136 -2.23 -8.01 -10.18
N LYS A 137 -1.49 -9.06 -10.56
CA LYS A 137 -2.07 -10.31 -11.03
C LYS A 137 -2.93 -10.98 -9.96
N SER A 138 -2.55 -10.89 -8.69
CA SER A 138 -3.30 -11.49 -7.58
C SER A 138 -4.65 -10.79 -7.38
N PHE A 139 -4.74 -9.47 -7.54
CA PHE A 139 -6.04 -8.78 -7.52
C PHE A 139 -7.01 -9.36 -8.54
N HIS A 140 -6.54 -9.57 -9.77
CA HIS A 140 -7.37 -10.12 -10.85
C HIS A 140 -7.65 -11.62 -10.69
N ALA A 141 -6.64 -12.42 -10.35
CA ALA A 141 -6.77 -13.87 -10.20
C ALA A 141 -7.70 -14.27 -9.05
N LEU A 142 -7.71 -13.47 -7.98
CA LEU A 142 -8.53 -13.72 -6.79
C LEU A 142 -9.85 -12.92 -6.79
N ASN A 143 -10.12 -12.15 -7.86
CA ASN A 143 -11.29 -11.27 -7.98
C ASN A 143 -11.46 -10.35 -6.76
N LEU A 144 -10.37 -9.71 -6.34
CA LEU A 144 -10.33 -8.84 -5.17
C LEU A 144 -10.52 -7.38 -5.57
N ASN A 145 -11.01 -6.59 -4.62
CA ASN A 145 -11.14 -5.14 -4.79
C ASN A 145 -9.85 -4.44 -4.39
N TYR A 146 -9.49 -3.38 -5.10
CA TYR A 146 -8.40 -2.50 -4.70
C TYR A 146 -8.70 -1.83 -3.34
N PRO A 147 -7.67 -1.39 -2.59
CA PRO A 147 -7.88 -0.60 -1.38
C PRO A 147 -8.76 0.62 -1.70
N PRO A 148 -9.76 0.97 -0.87
CA PRO A 148 -10.62 2.12 -1.15
C PRO A 148 -9.83 3.41 -1.42
N GLU A 149 -8.73 3.63 -0.71
CA GLU A 149 -7.85 4.78 -0.88
C GLU A 149 -7.15 4.83 -2.26
N ALA A 150 -7.08 3.69 -2.94
CA ALA A 150 -6.34 3.47 -4.16
C ALA A 150 -7.18 2.76 -5.24
N GLU A 151 -8.51 2.83 -5.18
CA GLU A 151 -9.40 2.17 -6.16
C GLU A 151 -9.16 2.60 -7.62
N GLN A 152 -8.55 3.78 -7.80
CA GLN A 152 -8.26 4.36 -9.10
C GLN A 152 -6.85 4.08 -9.63
N VAL A 153 -5.99 3.48 -8.80
CA VAL A 153 -4.58 3.20 -9.08
C VAL A 153 -4.49 1.86 -9.80
#